data_AF-A0A969YLH7-F1
#
_entry.id   AF-A0A969YLH7-F1
#
_cell.length_a   1.000
_cell.length_b   1.000
_cell.length_c   1.000
_cell.angle_alpha   90.00
_cell.angle_beta   90.00
_cell.angle_gamma   90.00
#
_symmetry.space_group_name_H-M   'P 1'
#
loop_
_entity.id
_entity.type
_entity.pdbx_description
1 polymer ?
#
loop_
_entity_poly.entity_id
_entity_poly.type
_entity_poly.pdbx_seq_one_letter_code
_entity_poly.pdbx_strand_id
1 'polypeptide(L)'
;VLHQWYENGIYRCLSRDEYTAVVGEFLSLLPPHFVIQRLTGDPHREELVAPVWALEKQKNLQAIHDYMIRNHLYQGKRLCTNDL
;
A
#
# COMPACT_ATOMS: atom_id res chain seq x y z
N VAL A 1 -19.42 8.98 -7.25
CA VAL A 1 -18.60 9.09 -8.48
C VAL A 1 -17.69 7.87 -8.66
N LEU A 2 -16.69 7.63 -7.79
CA LEU A 2 -15.77 6.48 -7.95
C LEU A 2 -16.47 5.11 -7.98
N HIS A 3 -17.49 4.91 -7.13
CA HIS A 3 -18.32 3.70 -7.15
C HIS A 3 -18.95 3.47 -8.53
N GLN A 4 -19.67 4.46 -9.07
CA GLN A 4 -20.26 4.36 -10.41
C GLN A 4 -19.22 4.13 -11.51
N TRP A 5 -18.04 4.73 -11.41
CA TRP A 5 -16.97 4.49 -12.39
C TRP A 5 -16.42 3.07 -12.30
N TYR A 6 -16.32 2.51 -11.10
CA TYR A 6 -15.93 1.12 -10.90
C TYR A 6 -16.96 0.16 -11.51
N GLU A 7 -18.25 0.37 -11.24
CA GLU A 7 -19.34 -0.46 -11.81
C GLU A 7 -19.40 -0.40 -13.33
N ASN A 8 -19.11 0.77 -13.91
CA ASN A 8 -19.08 0.96 -15.37
C ASN A 8 -17.74 0.59 -16.01
N GLY A 9 -16.77 0.06 -15.25
CA GLY A 9 -15.45 -0.34 -15.76
C GLY A 9 -14.52 0.81 -16.16
N ILE A 10 -14.87 2.06 -15.85
CA ILE A 10 -14.06 3.26 -16.12
C ILE A 10 -12.89 3.36 -15.14
N TYR A 11 -13.09 2.89 -13.91
CA TYR A 11 -12.08 2.89 -12.87
C TYR A 11 -11.77 1.47 -12.42
N ARG A 12 -10.48 1.17 -12.27
CA ARG A 12 -9.99 -0.09 -11.70
C ARG A 12 -9.19 0.20 -10.44
N CYS A 13 -9.57 -0.42 -9.33
CA CYS A 13 -8.75 -0.42 -8.13
C CYS A 13 -7.42 -1.14 -8.39
N LEU A 14 -6.40 -0.78 -7.61
CA LEU A 14 -5.16 -1.56 -7.57
C LEU A 14 -5.44 -2.98 -7.09
N SER A 15 -4.72 -3.94 -7.68
CA SER A 15 -4.57 -5.25 -7.07
C SER A 15 -3.79 -5.12 -5.75
N ARG A 16 -3.90 -6.13 -4.89
CA ARG A 16 -3.14 -6.16 -3.62
C ARG A 16 -1.64 -6.09 -3.87
N ASP A 17 -1.16 -6.77 -4.93
CA ASP A 17 0.26 -6.82 -5.27
C ASP A 17 0.76 -5.49 -5.82
N GLU A 18 -0.03 -4.82 -6.67
CA GLU A 18 0.29 -3.47 -7.15
C GLU A 18 0.35 -2.47 -6.00
N TYR A 19 -0.66 -2.50 -5.11
CA TYR A 19 -0.66 -1.67 -3.91
C TYR A 19 0.57 -1.92 -3.04
N THR A 20 0.87 -3.19 -2.78
CA THR A 20 2.00 -3.64 -1.98
C THR A 20 3.33 -3.15 -2.56
N ALA A 21 3.52 -3.26 -3.87
CA ALA A 21 4.71 -2.80 -4.55
C ALA A 21 4.86 -1.27 -4.45
N VAL A 22 3.78 -0.53 -4.72
CA VAL A 22 3.76 0.94 -4.62
C VAL A 22 4.06 1.39 -3.19
N VAL A 23 3.46 0.77 -2.18
CA VAL A 23 3.72 1.10 -0.78
C VAL A 23 5.16 0.78 -0.39
N GLY A 24 5.70 -0.38 -0.76
CA GLY A 24 7.09 -0.73 -0.45
C GLY A 24 8.10 0.29 -1.03
N GLU A 25 7.88 0.70 -2.28
CA GLU A 25 8.70 1.74 -2.93
C GLU A 25 8.53 3.11 -2.28
N PHE A 26 7.30 3.51 -2.01
CA PHE A 26 6.99 4.74 -1.27
C PHE A 26 7.71 4.79 0.08
N LEU A 27 7.67 3.71 0.87
CA LEU A 27 8.35 3.63 2.16
C LEU A 27 9.86 3.79 2.00
N SER A 28 10.45 3.19 0.98
CA SER A 28 11.90 3.28 0.74
C SER A 28 12.38 4.71 0.44
N LEU A 29 11.48 5.60 0.03
CA LEU A 29 11.74 7.02 -0.28
C LEU A 29 11.46 7.95 0.91
N LEU A 30 10.89 7.47 2.00
CA LEU A 30 10.59 8.30 3.18
C LEU A 30 11.77 8.34 4.16
N PRO A 31 12.05 9.49 4.81
CA PRO A 31 13.09 9.56 5.83
C PRO A 31 12.87 8.56 6.96
N PRO A 32 13.93 7.95 7.52
CA PRO A 32 13.79 6.92 8.56
C PRO A 32 13.18 7.46 9.87
N HIS A 33 13.20 8.78 10.10
CA HIS A 33 12.63 9.41 11.29
C HIS A 33 11.13 9.74 11.16
N PHE A 34 10.52 9.53 9.98
CA PHE A 34 9.09 9.76 9.80
C PHE A 34 8.28 8.60 10.36
N VAL A 35 7.25 8.93 11.14
CA VAL A 35 6.30 7.94 11.66
C VAL A 35 5.08 7.89 10.74
N ILE A 36 4.78 6.71 10.21
CA ILE A 36 3.56 6.48 9.42
C ILE A 36 2.47 5.96 10.33
N GLN A 37 1.43 6.77 10.50
CA GLN A 37 0.29 6.44 11.35
C GLN A 37 -0.49 5.23 10.84
N ARG A 38 -0.71 5.12 9.51
CA ARG A 38 -1.52 4.06 8.90
C ARG A 38 -1.04 3.71 7.49
N LEU A 39 -0.81 2.41 7.25
CA LEU A 39 -0.51 1.85 5.93
C LEU A 39 -1.72 1.19 5.26
N THR A 40 -2.82 1.00 5.96
CA THR A 40 -4.04 0.39 5.41
C THR A 40 -5.27 0.92 6.15
N GLY A 41 -6.41 0.93 5.45
CA GLY A 41 -7.72 1.18 6.02
C GLY A 41 -8.24 0.01 6.86
N ASP A 42 -9.35 0.25 7.55
CA ASP A 42 -10.18 -0.77 8.21
C ASP A 42 -11.64 -0.50 7.84
N PRO A 43 -12.02 -0.71 6.57
CA PRO A 43 -13.35 -0.35 6.09
C PRO A 43 -14.41 -1.35 6.60
N HIS A 44 -15.61 -0.85 6.87
CA HIS A 44 -16.74 -1.73 7.16
C HIS A 44 -17.12 -2.54 5.93
N ARG A 45 -17.41 -3.84 6.12
CA ARG A 45 -17.74 -4.78 5.03
C ARG A 45 -18.91 -4.30 4.19
N GLU A 46 -19.91 -3.69 4.80
CA GLU A 46 -21.14 -3.24 4.14
C GLU A 46 -20.93 -1.96 3.33
N GLU A 47 -19.89 -1.19 3.65
CA GLU A 47 -19.59 0.10 2.99
C GLU A 47 -18.55 -0.05 1.87
N LEU A 48 -17.77 -1.13 1.87
CA LEU A 48 -16.71 -1.33 0.90
C LEU A 48 -17.23 -1.95 -0.39
N VAL A 49 -17.28 -1.14 -1.45
CA VAL A 49 -17.55 -1.61 -2.82
C VAL A 49 -16.34 -2.34 -3.41
N ALA A 50 -15.16 -1.73 -3.37
CA ALA A 50 -13.91 -2.27 -3.91
C ALA A 50 -12.68 -1.48 -3.39
N PRO A 51 -11.47 -2.05 -3.42
CA PRO A 51 -11.19 -3.45 -3.71
C PRO A 51 -11.42 -4.34 -2.48
N VAL A 52 -12.01 -5.52 -2.67
CA VAL A 52 -12.43 -6.41 -1.56
C VAL A 52 -11.28 -6.80 -0.63
N TRP A 53 -10.04 -6.89 -1.14
CA TRP A 53 -8.86 -7.22 -0.35
C TRP A 53 -8.55 -6.17 0.74
N ALA A 54 -9.09 -4.95 0.66
CA ALA A 54 -8.92 -3.93 1.68
C ALA A 54 -9.52 -4.31 3.06
N LEU A 55 -10.47 -5.25 3.10
CA LEU A 55 -11.01 -5.82 4.35
C LEU A 55 -9.99 -6.70 5.08
N GLU A 56 -8.95 -7.17 4.40
CA GLU A 56 -8.00 -8.16 4.92
C GLU A 56 -6.76 -7.48 5.51
N LYS A 57 -6.94 -6.56 6.46
CA LYS A 57 -5.90 -5.72 7.06
C LYS A 57 -4.59 -6.46 7.36
N GLN A 58 -4.67 -7.59 8.06
CA GLN A 58 -3.49 -8.36 8.44
C GLN A 58 -2.74 -8.93 7.23
N LYS A 59 -3.47 -9.42 6.22
CA LYS A 59 -2.87 -9.93 4.98
C LYS A 59 -2.19 -8.82 4.19
N ASN A 60 -2.76 -7.62 4.20
CA ASN A 60 -2.19 -6.46 3.50
C ASN A 60 -0.88 -6.01 4.15
N LEU A 61 -0.85 -5.93 5.48
CA LEU A 61 0.38 -5.61 6.23
C LEU A 61 1.47 -6.67 6.01
N GLN A 62 1.10 -7.95 6.04
CA GLN A 62 2.04 -9.04 5.76
C GLN A 62 2.57 -8.97 4.33
N ALA A 63 1.72 -8.71 3.35
CA ALA A 63 2.13 -8.59 1.95
C ALA A 63 3.14 -7.44 1.75
N ILE A 64 2.91 -6.27 2.36
CA ILE A 64 3.86 -5.15 2.38
C ILE A 64 5.20 -5.58 2.98
N HIS A 65 5.17 -6.21 4.15
CA HIS A 65 6.38 -6.66 4.82
C HIS A 65 7.16 -7.69 3.99
N ASP A 66 6.49 -8.70 3.43
CA ASP A 66 7.10 -9.73 2.59
C ASP A 66 7.66 -9.15 1.29
N TYR A 67 6.95 -8.18 0.69
CA TYR A 67 7.48 -7.46 -0.47
C TYR A 67 8.74 -6.69 -0.12
N MET A 68 8.77 -5.98 1.01
CA MET A 68 9.95 -5.25 1.43
C MET A 68 11.13 -6.18 1.69
N ILE A 69 10.93 -7.30 2.39
CA ILE A 69 12.00 -8.30 2.61
C ILE A 69 12.53 -8.85 1.29
N ARG A 70 11.64 -9.31 0.40
CA ARG A 70 12.03 -9.91 -0.89
C ARG A 70 12.82 -8.96 -1.78
N ASN A 71 12.56 -7.65 -1.69
CA ASN A 71 13.24 -6.61 -2.46
C ASN A 71 14.35 -5.89 -1.66
N HIS A 72 14.68 -6.43 -0.49
CA HIS A 72 15.67 -5.86 0.44
C HIS A 72 15.39 -4.39 0.80
N LEU A 73 14.13 -3.96 0.83
CA LEU A 73 13.71 -2.60 1.13
C LEU A 73 13.56 -2.39 2.65
N TYR A 74 13.87 -1.18 3.08
CA TYR A 74 13.52 -0.63 4.39
C TYR A 74 13.21 0.86 4.21
N GLN A 75 12.51 1.48 5.17
CA GLN A 75 12.16 2.90 5.07
C GLN A 75 13.42 3.76 5.00
N GLY A 76 13.49 4.63 3.99
CA GLY A 76 14.63 5.51 3.74
C GLY A 76 15.81 4.86 3.02
N LYS A 77 15.72 3.59 2.61
CA LYS A 77 16.78 2.89 1.85
C LYS A 77 17.29 3.69 0.65
N ARG A 78 16.40 4.37 -0.08
CA ARG A 78 16.75 5.12 -1.30
C ARG A 78 17.25 6.53 -1.00
N LEU A 79 17.12 7.01 0.23
CA LEU A 79 17.69 8.29 0.66
C LEU A 79 19.14 8.14 1.12
N CYS A 80 19.53 6.95 1.59
CA CYS A 80 20.89 6.67 2.06
C CYS A 80 21.98 6.68 0.95
N THR A 81 21.63 6.98 -0.30
CA THR A 81 22.58 6.99 -1.43
C THR A 81 23.08 8.37 -1.84
N ASN A 82 22.68 9.48 -1.22
CA ASN A 82 23.14 10.79 -1.69
C ASN A 82 23.13 11.97 -0.70
N ASP A 83 23.32 11.75 0.60
CA ASP A 83 23.55 12.85 1.55
C ASP A 83 24.66 12.48 2.54
N LEU A 84 25.92 12.57 2.07
CA LEU A 84 27.12 13.12 2.70
C LEU A 84 28.34 12.98 1.77
#